data_AF-A0A9E3A9Y5-F1
#
_entry.id   AF-A0A9E3A9Y5-F1
#
_cell.length_a   1.000
_cell.length_b   1.000
_cell.length_c   1.000
_cell.angle_alpha   90.00
_cell.angle_beta   90.00
_cell.angle_gamma   90.00
#
_symmetry.space_group_name_H-M   'P 1'
#
loop_
_entity.id
_entity.type
_entity.pdbx_description
1 polymer ?
#
loop_
_entity_poly.entity_id
_entity_poly.type
_entity_poly.pdbx_seq_one_letter_code
_entity_poly.pdbx_strand_id
1 'polypeptide(L)'
;MSRKKQKRRQYSDAFKREALERMKIADNIVELARELGIGRPLLYQWEAAAEGRGRKKQGKRGAVADPNSDSGPNEEGLRQEVTWLREALAKKVKEVDFFKGALQRVAERRHNSGGNGGTASTTKSGQ
;
A
#
# COMPACT_ATOMS: atom_id res chain seq x y z
N MET A 1 -13.35 39.93 -21.54
CA MET A 1 -11.87 39.96 -21.44
C MET A 1 -11.32 38.53 -21.38
N SER A 2 -10.82 37.98 -22.49
CA SER A 2 -10.29 36.61 -22.54
C SER A 2 -8.88 36.54 -21.94
N ARG A 3 -8.71 35.81 -20.83
CA ARG A 3 -7.37 35.52 -20.28
C ARG A 3 -6.61 34.63 -21.26
N LYS A 4 -5.60 35.21 -21.92
CA LYS A 4 -4.65 34.51 -22.79
C LYS A 4 -4.01 33.37 -21.98
N LYS A 5 -4.31 32.11 -22.32
CA LYS A 5 -3.76 30.93 -21.62
C LYS A 5 -2.24 30.93 -21.80
N GLN A 6 -1.49 31.37 -20.80
CA GLN A 6 -0.03 31.33 -20.81
C GLN A 6 0.42 29.87 -20.99
N LYS A 7 1.36 29.65 -21.91
CA LYS A 7 1.98 28.34 -22.13
C LYS A 7 2.55 27.86 -20.81
N ARG A 8 2.16 26.65 -20.38
CA ARG A 8 2.71 26.02 -19.17
C ARG A 8 4.21 25.84 -19.37
N ARG A 9 5.01 26.48 -18.52
CA ARG A 9 6.46 26.18 -18.42
C ARG A 9 6.60 24.69 -18.11
N GLN A 10 7.26 23.97 -19.00
CA GLN A 10 7.60 22.57 -18.78
C GLN A 10 8.98 22.52 -18.12
N TYR A 11 9.08 21.83 -17.00
CA TYR A 11 10.33 21.58 -16.30
C TYR A 11 10.82 20.18 -16.69
N SER A 12 12.11 20.05 -16.98
CA SER A 12 12.73 18.76 -17.29
C SER A 12 12.68 17.85 -16.07
N ASP A 13 12.68 16.53 -16.29
CA ASP A 13 12.58 15.57 -15.18
C ASP A 13 13.84 15.53 -14.33
N ALA A 14 15.00 15.82 -14.92
CA ALA A 14 16.25 16.02 -14.17
C ALA A 14 16.13 17.17 -13.16
N PHE A 15 15.57 18.31 -13.58
CA PHE A 15 15.36 19.47 -12.71
C PHE A 15 14.37 19.17 -11.58
N LYS A 16 13.29 18.42 -11.86
CA LYS A 16 12.34 18.02 -10.82
C LYS A 16 12.98 17.13 -9.76
N ARG A 17 13.82 16.17 -10.18
CA ARG A 17 14.52 15.27 -9.25
C ARG A 17 15.47 16.04 -8.35
N GLU A 18 16.28 16.93 -8.91
CA GLU A 18 17.19 17.78 -8.14
C GLU A 18 16.43 18.67 -7.14
N ALA A 19 15.31 19.26 -7.56
CA ALA A 19 14.46 20.06 -6.69
C ALA A 19 13.87 19.24 -5.52
N LEU A 20 13.48 17.99 -5.76
CA LEU A 20 12.97 17.09 -4.72
C LEU A 20 14.06 16.61 -3.76
N GLU A 21 15.28 16.34 -4.24
CA GLU A 21 16.41 16.01 -3.36
C GLU A 21 16.78 17.21 -2.47
N ARG A 22 16.81 18.43 -3.01
CA ARG A 22 17.00 19.63 -2.18
C ARG A 22 15.87 19.85 -1.19
N MET A 23 14.63 19.52 -1.55
CA MET A 23 13.47 19.64 -0.66
C MET A 23 13.55 18.69 0.54
N LYS A 24 14.16 17.50 0.41
CA LYS A 24 14.37 16.58 1.53
C LYS A 24 15.38 17.10 2.56
N ILE A 25 16.33 17.91 2.11
CA ILE A 25 17.44 18.42 2.93
C ILE A 25 17.13 19.83 3.46
N ALA A 26 16.32 20.61 2.74
CA ALA A 26 16.05 22.00 3.09
C ALA A 26 15.12 22.13 4.30
N ASP A 27 15.58 22.87 5.31
CA ASP A 27 14.76 23.24 6.48
C ASP A 27 13.63 24.23 6.12
N ASN A 28 13.83 25.05 5.07
CA ASN A 28 12.88 26.05 4.63
C ASN A 28 12.51 25.93 3.14
N ILE A 29 11.38 25.27 2.89
CA ILE A 29 10.84 25.03 1.56
C ILE A 29 10.41 26.35 0.86
N VAL A 30 10.13 27.41 1.62
CA VAL A 30 9.76 28.73 1.06
C VAL A 30 10.96 29.40 0.41
N GLU A 31 12.13 29.32 1.06
CA GLU A 31 13.38 29.86 0.52
C GLU A 31 13.85 29.03 -0.68
N LEU A 32 13.80 27.70 -0.57
CA LEU A 32 14.09 26.80 -1.70
C LEU A 32 13.23 27.11 -2.94
N ALA A 33 11.94 27.38 -2.74
CA ALA A 33 11.04 27.76 -3.81
C ALA A 33 11.44 29.10 -4.47
N ARG A 34 11.91 30.07 -3.67
CA ARG A 34 12.41 31.37 -4.18
C ARG A 34 13.71 31.20 -4.94
N GLU A 35 14.65 30.42 -4.43
CA GLU A 35 15.93 30.11 -5.08
C GLU A 35 15.74 29.42 -6.43
N LEU A 36 14.85 28.42 -6.48
CA LEU A 36 14.53 27.69 -7.70
C LEU A 36 13.58 28.46 -8.64
N GLY A 37 13.06 29.62 -8.22
CA GLY A 37 12.12 30.44 -9.00
C GLY A 37 10.79 29.73 -9.30
N ILE A 38 10.39 28.76 -8.46
CA ILE A 38 9.18 27.96 -8.61
C ILE A 38 8.21 28.20 -7.46
N GLY A 39 6.92 28.03 -7.72
CA GLY A 39 5.92 28.16 -6.66
C GLY A 39 6.01 26.99 -5.67
N ARG A 40 5.96 27.28 -4.37
CA ARG A 40 5.88 26.25 -3.31
C ARG A 40 4.84 25.15 -3.57
N PRO A 41 3.62 25.43 -4.07
CA PRO A 41 2.64 24.38 -4.37
C PRO A 41 3.09 23.40 -5.48
N LEU A 42 4.01 23.82 -6.35
CA LEU A 42 4.53 23.01 -7.44
C LEU A 42 5.51 21.94 -6.92
N LEU A 43 6.32 22.28 -5.91
CA LEU A 43 7.22 21.35 -5.25
C LEU A 43 6.46 20.20 -4.59
N TYR A 44 5.45 20.51 -3.78
CA TYR A 44 4.56 19.50 -3.19
C TYR A 44 3.79 18.70 -4.25
N GLN A 45 3.43 19.31 -5.39
CA GLN A 45 2.83 18.58 -6.51
C GLN A 45 3.80 17.58 -7.13
N TRP A 46 5.09 17.91 -7.22
CA TRP A 46 6.12 17.00 -7.71
C TRP A 46 6.43 15.89 -6.71
N GLU A 47 6.45 16.19 -5.42
CA GLU A 47 6.62 15.20 -4.35
C GLU A 47 5.46 14.20 -4.37
N ALA A 48 4.21 14.69 -4.35
CA ALA A 48 3.05 13.83 -4.46
C ALA A 48 3.07 13.00 -5.75
N ALA A 49 3.45 13.59 -6.89
CA ALA A 49 3.57 12.85 -8.15
C ALA A 49 4.67 11.78 -8.12
N ALA A 50 5.79 12.04 -7.45
CA ALA A 50 6.89 11.08 -7.30
C ALA A 50 6.52 9.92 -6.37
N GLU A 51 5.73 10.17 -5.33
CA GLU A 51 5.21 9.16 -4.39
C GLU A 51 3.99 8.39 -4.93
N GLY A 52 3.56 8.66 -6.17
CA GLY A 52 2.34 8.07 -6.75
C GLY A 52 1.03 8.59 -6.13
N ARG A 53 1.09 9.56 -5.20
CA ARG A 53 -0.05 10.26 -4.57
C ARG A 53 -0.55 11.46 -5.39
N GLY A 54 0.10 11.78 -6.49
CA GLY A 54 -0.12 12.99 -7.27
C GLY A 54 -1.52 13.02 -7.88
N ARG A 55 -2.31 14.02 -7.48
CA ARG A 55 -3.63 14.35 -8.03
C ARG A 55 -3.59 14.35 -9.57
N LYS A 56 -4.20 13.31 -10.18
CA LYS A 56 -4.59 13.24 -11.59
C LYS A 56 -5.06 14.64 -12.03
N LYS A 57 -4.34 15.30 -12.94
CA LYS A 57 -4.78 16.61 -13.43
C LYS A 57 -6.09 16.38 -14.19
N GLN A 58 -7.17 16.86 -13.58
CA GLN A 58 -8.50 17.01 -14.17
C GLN A 58 -8.38 17.40 -15.64
N GLY A 59 -9.13 16.65 -16.45
CA GLY A 59 -9.13 16.71 -17.89
C GLY A 59 -9.19 18.12 -18.46
N LYS A 60 -8.55 18.27 -19.61
CA LYS A 60 -9.00 19.26 -20.59
C LYS A 60 -10.46 18.95 -20.89
N ARG A 61 -11.37 19.74 -20.31
CA ARG A 61 -12.71 19.98 -20.86
C ARG A 61 -12.57 20.26 -22.36
N GLY A 62 -13.09 19.39 -23.21
CA GLY A 62 -13.15 19.62 -24.66
C GLY A 62 -12.99 18.42 -25.59
N ALA A 63 -13.06 17.17 -25.12
CA ALA A 63 -13.24 16.04 -26.02
C ALA A 63 -14.31 15.13 -25.41
N VAL A 64 -15.33 14.86 -26.22
CA VAL A 64 -16.44 13.93 -26.00
C VAL A 64 -16.04 12.76 -25.10
N ALA A 65 -16.75 12.65 -23.98
CA ALA A 65 -16.62 11.53 -23.07
C ALA A 65 -17.13 10.26 -23.78
N ASP A 66 -16.19 9.42 -24.21
CA ASP A 66 -16.46 8.00 -24.38
C ASP A 66 -16.30 7.35 -22.98
N PRO A 67 -17.36 6.79 -22.37
CA PRO A 67 -17.29 6.18 -21.04
C PRO A 67 -16.45 4.89 -20.99
N ASN A 68 -15.85 4.44 -22.09
CA ASN A 68 -15.04 3.21 -22.15
C ASN A 68 -13.52 3.41 -22.27
N SER A 69 -12.98 4.63 -22.13
CA SER A 69 -11.53 4.85 -22.28
C SER A 69 -10.91 5.65 -21.13
N ASP A 70 -10.68 4.99 -19.99
CA ASP A 70 -9.57 5.38 -19.10
C ASP A 70 -9.13 4.23 -18.19
N SER A 71 -8.82 3.05 -18.76
CA SER A 71 -7.87 2.14 -18.12
C SER A 71 -6.50 2.81 -18.23
N GLY A 72 -6.22 3.74 -17.33
CA GLY A 72 -4.90 4.36 -17.24
C GLY A 72 -3.84 3.26 -17.03
N PRO A 73 -2.61 3.42 -17.54
CA PRO A 73 -1.54 2.41 -17.45
C PRO A 73 -1.16 2.00 -16.01
N ASN A 74 -1.73 2.67 -14.99
CA ASN A 74 -1.55 2.35 -13.58
C ASN A 74 -2.72 1.53 -12.99
N GLU A 75 -3.90 1.52 -13.61
CA GLU A 75 -5.06 0.80 -13.08
C GLU A 75 -4.92 -0.71 -13.27
N GLU A 76 -4.29 -1.14 -14.37
CA GLU A 76 -3.98 -2.55 -14.60
C GLU A 76 -2.92 -3.06 -13.61
N GLY A 77 -1.88 -2.27 -13.33
CA GLY A 77 -0.89 -2.60 -12.30
C GLY A 77 -1.51 -2.66 -10.90
N LEU A 78 -2.37 -1.71 -10.55
CA LEU A 78 -3.13 -1.74 -9.29
C LEU A 78 -4.07 -2.94 -9.20
N ARG A 79 -4.73 -3.32 -10.31
CA ARG A 79 -5.59 -4.50 -10.36
C ARG A 79 -4.78 -5.79 -10.17
N GLN A 80 -3.62 -5.90 -10.81
CA GLN A 80 -2.72 -7.03 -10.66
C GLN A 80 -2.20 -7.16 -9.22
N GLU A 81 -1.80 -6.03 -8.61
CA GLU A 81 -1.37 -6.01 -7.21
C GLU A 81 -2.51 -6.41 -6.27
N VAL A 82 -3.73 -5.89 -6.50
CA VAL A 82 -4.91 -6.28 -5.71
C VAL A 82 -5.24 -7.76 -5.87
N THR A 83 -5.13 -8.33 -7.07
CA THR A 83 -5.35 -9.76 -7.26
C THR A 83 -4.29 -10.59 -6.55
N TRP A 84 -3.02 -10.22 -6.67
CA TRP A 84 -1.91 -10.90 -6.02
C TRP A 84 -2.04 -10.85 -4.49
N LEU A 85 -2.35 -9.67 -3.93
CA LEU A 85 -2.60 -9.50 -2.50
C LEU A 85 -3.80 -10.33 -2.02
N ARG A 86 -4.88 -10.40 -2.80
CA ARG A 86 -6.05 -11.23 -2.47
C ARG A 86 -5.71 -12.71 -2.45
N GLU A 87 -4.91 -13.19 -3.40
CA GLU A 87 -4.46 -14.59 -3.43
C GLU A 87 -3.55 -14.92 -2.25
N ALA A 88 -2.57 -14.05 -1.96
CA ALA A 88 -1.68 -14.20 -0.81
C ALA A 88 -2.48 -14.21 0.50
N LEU A 89 -3.46 -13.31 0.64
CA LEU A 89 -4.35 -13.26 1.79
C LEU A 89 -5.17 -14.55 1.91
N ALA A 90 -5.78 -15.02 0.83
CA ALA A 90 -6.57 -16.25 0.83
C ALA A 90 -5.74 -17.47 1.25
N LYS A 91 -4.48 -17.56 0.81
CA LYS A 91 -3.55 -18.60 1.26
C LYS A 91 -3.31 -18.53 2.77
N LYS A 92 -3.04 -17.33 3.29
CA LYS A 92 -2.77 -17.13 4.72
C LYS A 92 -3.99 -17.39 5.61
N VAL A 93 -5.19 -17.04 5.15
CA VAL A 93 -6.44 -17.36 5.87
C VAL A 93 -6.61 -18.87 6.00
N LYS A 94 -6.41 -19.63 4.90
CA LYS A 94 -6.48 -21.11 4.94
C LYS A 94 -5.44 -21.74 5.87
N GLU A 95 -4.21 -21.23 5.85
CA GLU A 95 -3.16 -21.68 6.78
C GLU A 95 -3.59 -21.45 8.24
N VAL A 96 -4.11 -20.27 8.56
CA VAL A 96 -4.60 -19.93 9.91
C VAL A 96 -5.76 -20.84 10.33
N ASP A 97 -6.73 -21.08 9.45
CA ASP A 97 -7.87 -21.95 9.76
C ASP A 97 -7.45 -23.41 9.97
N PHE A 98 -6.50 -23.89 9.17
CA PHE A 98 -5.89 -25.20 9.37
C PHE A 98 -5.21 -25.30 10.74
N PHE A 99 -4.40 -24.30 11.12
CA PHE A 99 -3.71 -24.30 12.42
C PHE A 99 -4.68 -24.22 13.59
N LYS A 100 -5.74 -23.41 13.50
CA LYS A 100 -6.80 -23.36 14.51
C LYS A 100 -7.43 -24.74 14.71
N GLY A 101 -7.80 -25.42 13.63
CA GLY A 101 -8.36 -26.77 13.71
C GLY A 101 -7.39 -27.80 14.28
N ALA A 102 -6.10 -27.71 13.93
CA ALA A 102 -5.07 -28.60 14.49
C ALA A 102 -4.88 -28.38 16.00
N LEU A 103 -4.80 -27.11 16.44
CA LEU A 103 -4.68 -26.76 17.85
C LEU A 103 -5.90 -27.19 18.66
N GLN A 104 -7.10 -27.03 18.11
CA GLN A 104 -8.33 -27.49 18.76
C GLN A 104 -8.30 -29.01 18.99
N ARG A 105 -7.92 -29.80 17.98
CA ARG A 105 -7.79 -31.26 18.12
C ARG A 105 -6.74 -31.66 19.16
N VAL A 106 -5.63 -30.93 19.25
CA VAL A 106 -4.61 -31.17 20.30
C VAL A 106 -5.16 -30.84 21.68
N ALA A 107 -5.89 -29.74 21.83
CA ALA A 107 -6.54 -29.34 23.08
C ALA A 107 -7.59 -30.38 23.52
N GLU A 108 -8.45 -30.84 22.60
CA GLU A 108 -9.46 -31.88 22.84
C GLU A 108 -8.81 -33.20 23.29
N ARG A 109 -7.73 -33.63 22.62
CA ARG A 109 -6.98 -34.83 23.03
C ARG A 109 -6.39 -34.70 24.44
N ARG A 110 -5.81 -33.55 24.77
CA ARG A 110 -5.28 -33.28 26.13
C ARG A 110 -6.39 -33.33 27.16
N HIS A 111 -7.53 -32.68 26.89
CA HIS A 111 -8.67 -32.71 27.79
C HIS A 111 -9.19 -34.15 28.02
N ASN A 112 -9.31 -34.95 26.95
CA ASN A 112 -9.74 -36.35 27.07
C ASN A 112 -8.74 -37.22 27.83
N SER A 113 -7.42 -36.97 27.69
CA SER A 113 -6.39 -37.66 28.47
C SER A 113 -6.42 -37.32 29.97
N GLY A 114 -6.97 -36.15 30.33
CA GLY A 114 -7.16 -35.75 31.74
C GLY A 114 -8.35 -36.46 32.43
N GLY A 115 -9.29 -37.01 31.67
CA GLY A 115 -10.50 -37.66 32.19
C GLY A 115 -10.34 -39.13 32.58
N ASN A 116 -9.30 -39.83 32.11
CA ASN A 116 -9.20 -41.29 32.27
C ASN A 116 -7.84 -41.80 32.78
N GLY A 117 -6.98 -40.91 33.27
CA GLY A 117 -5.71 -41.23 33.94
C GLY A 117 -5.88 -41.39 35.44
N GLY A 118 -6.93 -42.09 35.89
CA GLY A 118 -7.03 -42.53 37.29
C GLY A 118 -5.81 -43.39 37.61
N THR A 119 -5.03 -42.96 38.59
CA THR A 119 -3.83 -43.60 39.10
C THR A 119 -4.02 -45.11 39.23
N ALA A 120 -3.34 -45.91 38.40
CA ALA A 120 -3.18 -47.35 38.66
C ALA A 120 -2.22 -47.50 39.86
N SER A 121 -2.75 -47.31 41.07
CA SER A 121 -2.04 -47.51 42.33
C SER A 121 -2.00 -49.00 42.67
N THR A 122 -0.78 -49.53 42.63
CA THR A 122 -0.20 -50.74 43.22
C THR A 122 -1.09 -51.71 44.01
N THR A 123 -0.85 -53.02 43.84
CA THR A 123 -0.45 -53.87 44.97
C THR A 123 0.69 -54.80 44.57
N LYS A 124 1.80 -54.64 45.30
CA LYS A 124 3.04 -55.40 45.27
C LYS A 124 2.76 -56.86 45.67
N SER A 125 2.95 -57.81 44.76
CA SER A 125 3.02 -59.23 45.10
C SER A 125 4.47 -59.58 45.42
N GLY A 126 4.73 -59.90 46.69
CA GLY A 126 6.05 -60.27 47.18
C GLY A 126 5.99 -60.65 48.65
N GLN A 127 5.50 -61.86 48.92
CA GLN A 127 6.13 -62.94 49.71
C GLN A 127 5.19 -64.14 49.79
#